data_AF-A0A7X7ZD18-F1
#
_entry.id   AF-A0A7X7ZD18-F1
#
_cell.length_a   1.000
_cell.length_b   1.000
_cell.length_c   1.000
_cell.angle_alpha   90.00
_cell.angle_beta   90.00
_cell.angle_gamma   90.00
#
_symmetry.space_group_name_H-M   'P 1'
#
loop_
_entity.id
_entity.type
_entity.pdbx_description
1 polymer ?
#
loop_
_entity_poly.entity_id
_entity_poly.type
_entity_poly.pdbx_seq_one_letter_code
_entity_poly.pdbx_strand_id
1 'polypeptide(L)'
;MNIFANHKTAVDKLSQLSDDFVLIQNPDYVFPEYEVTPLAPKLTAPLQGTIGVVMDMDGTTTTTEELCIFSLEYMVRQMSGLLTKEVWEGLNHNDYPFIIGNSTTKHVEYLISKYQHTFQRDAMLRAYFYSVIWTLNLGHDEGRKKEVRDSLAALNCKELLESRHFVDFLAIEHSQAETDEFTDFIKNVYGNRINPASFSELVRIGIDIYYQKYHQILRDLDLGRRDDIIASLSFESGRKLIEPMPAIGIFIALIKGWLEDDIVRLIPQLLDSYRKKMNKDFTVKNMDLLKKDLLDTSDYFKKNPAKLAVVTSSIAYEAQIVLQEVYNVLQEEVRAWEISHSRKLKIEMMFSRYREIYDGIITASDSNEIRLKPHRDLYSIALHTLSIPKKDFSKVIGFEDSESGSIAIRAAGIGRCVVVPFNQTSGHNFNASSLIAEGGLAEVILKNSELIYE
;
A
#
# COMPACT_ATOMS: atom_id res chain seq x y z
N MET A 1 -23.57 22.26 -10.66
CA MET A 1 -24.31 22.42 -11.93
C MET A 1 -23.39 21.92 -13.03
N ASN A 2 -23.84 20.97 -13.84
CA ASN A 2 -23.02 20.40 -14.91
C ASN A 2 -23.05 21.33 -16.12
N ILE A 3 -21.92 21.49 -16.80
CA ILE A 3 -21.80 22.30 -18.02
C ILE A 3 -21.50 21.34 -19.17
N PHE A 4 -22.40 21.26 -20.15
CA PHE A 4 -22.07 20.66 -21.44
C PHE A 4 -21.20 21.65 -22.21
N ALA A 5 -20.01 21.24 -22.63
CA ALA A 5 -19.04 22.10 -23.32
C ALA A 5 -18.66 21.49 -24.67
N ASN A 6 -18.54 22.33 -25.69
CA ASN A 6 -17.90 21.92 -26.94
C ASN A 6 -16.37 21.87 -26.78
N HIS A 7 -15.67 21.36 -27.80
CA HIS A 7 -14.20 21.21 -27.77
C HIS A 7 -13.45 22.49 -27.37
N LYS A 8 -13.79 23.64 -27.98
CA LYS A 8 -13.11 24.92 -27.68
C LYS A 8 -13.30 25.32 -26.22
N THR A 9 -14.54 25.28 -25.74
CA THR A 9 -14.85 25.59 -24.34
C THR A 9 -14.20 24.61 -23.37
N ALA A 10 -14.08 23.33 -23.74
CA ALA A 10 -13.40 22.33 -22.93
C ALA A 10 -11.90 22.62 -22.81
N VAL A 11 -11.21 22.94 -23.92
CA VAL A 11 -9.79 23.32 -23.91
C VAL A 11 -9.57 24.57 -23.05
N ASP A 12 -10.37 25.62 -23.25
CA ASP A 12 -10.25 26.88 -22.49
C ASP A 12 -10.47 26.66 -20.99
N LYS A 13 -11.37 25.74 -20.62
CA LYS A 13 -11.63 25.42 -19.21
C LYS A 13 -10.53 24.56 -18.60
N LEU A 14 -10.06 23.54 -19.31
CA LEU A 14 -8.97 22.68 -18.85
C LEU A 14 -7.71 23.50 -18.60
N SER A 15 -7.32 24.39 -19.52
CA SER A 15 -6.12 25.23 -19.37
C SER A 15 -6.18 26.22 -18.19
N GLN A 16 -7.36 26.45 -17.61
CA GLN A 16 -7.53 27.30 -16.43
C GLN A 16 -7.45 26.51 -15.11
N LEU A 17 -7.44 25.17 -15.15
CA LEU A 17 -7.46 24.33 -13.94
C LEU A 17 -6.08 24.19 -13.31
N SER A 18 -5.03 24.09 -14.13
CA SER A 18 -3.65 23.95 -13.68
C SER A 18 -2.67 24.25 -14.81
N ASP A 19 -1.42 24.47 -14.44
CA ASP A 19 -0.27 24.46 -15.36
C ASP A 19 0.28 23.03 -15.56
N ASP A 20 0.02 22.12 -14.61
CA ASP A 20 0.48 20.73 -14.62
C ASP A 20 -0.69 19.75 -14.88
N PHE A 21 -0.49 18.82 -15.80
CA PHE A 21 -1.46 17.76 -16.11
C PHE A 21 -0.77 16.39 -16.15
N VAL A 22 -1.54 15.36 -15.85
CA VAL A 22 -1.16 13.96 -16.08
C VAL A 22 -2.16 13.30 -17.03
N LEU A 23 -1.67 12.39 -17.86
CA LEU A 23 -2.49 11.47 -18.64
C LEU A 23 -2.52 10.13 -17.91
N ILE A 24 -3.69 9.75 -17.40
CA ILE A 24 -3.86 8.46 -16.72
C ILE A 24 -4.48 7.49 -17.72
N GLN A 25 -3.77 6.41 -18.05
CA GLN A 25 -4.29 5.37 -18.92
C GLN A 25 -5.37 4.54 -18.20
N ASN A 26 -6.54 4.44 -18.80
CA ASN A 26 -7.63 3.63 -18.31
C ASN A 26 -7.53 2.18 -18.81
N PRO A 27 -8.18 1.21 -18.14
CA PRO A 27 -8.38 -0.13 -18.70
C PRO A 27 -9.14 -0.08 -20.03
N ASP A 28 -8.87 -1.02 -20.93
CA ASP A 28 -9.41 -1.05 -22.31
C ASP A 28 -10.94 -0.98 -22.42
N TYR A 29 -11.66 -1.40 -21.37
CA TYR A 29 -13.13 -1.38 -21.32
C TYR A 29 -13.71 -0.06 -20.79
N VAL A 30 -12.88 0.93 -20.46
CA VAL A 30 -13.27 2.25 -19.96
C VAL A 30 -13.00 3.30 -21.04
N PHE A 31 -14.03 4.08 -21.39
CA PHE A 31 -13.90 5.23 -22.29
C PHE A 31 -13.81 6.53 -21.48
N PRO A 32 -12.87 7.45 -21.80
CA PRO A 32 -11.85 7.38 -22.86
C PRO A 32 -10.60 6.57 -22.46
N GLU A 33 -9.73 6.28 -23.43
CA GLU A 33 -8.45 5.56 -23.22
C GLU A 33 -7.55 6.20 -22.15
N TYR A 34 -7.57 7.52 -22.03
CA TYR A 34 -6.85 8.24 -20.98
C TYR A 34 -7.67 9.38 -20.38
N GLU A 35 -7.51 9.59 -19.07
CA GLU A 35 -8.01 10.77 -18.37
C GLU A 35 -6.97 11.88 -18.35
N VAL A 36 -7.34 13.06 -18.85
CA VAL A 36 -6.54 14.29 -18.69
C VAL A 36 -6.88 14.88 -17.33
N THR A 37 -5.96 14.76 -16.37
CA THR A 37 -6.20 15.17 -14.99
C THR A 37 -5.31 16.36 -14.61
N PRO A 38 -5.89 17.51 -14.19
CA PRO A 38 -5.10 18.62 -13.66
C PRO A 38 -4.53 18.27 -12.28
N LEU A 39 -3.30 18.71 -12.01
CA LEU A 39 -2.66 18.54 -10.71
C LEU A 39 -2.73 19.86 -9.92
N ALA A 40 -2.91 19.81 -8.60
CA ALA A 40 -2.81 21.02 -7.78
C ALA A 40 -1.43 21.68 -7.93
N PRO A 41 -1.27 23.01 -7.78
CA PRO A 41 0.05 23.65 -7.79
C PRO A 41 0.98 23.12 -6.69
N LYS A 42 2.30 23.10 -6.95
CA LYS A 42 3.30 22.63 -5.97
C LYS A 42 3.43 23.60 -4.81
N LEU A 43 3.21 23.09 -3.59
CA LEU A 43 3.47 23.83 -2.36
C LEU A 43 4.81 23.41 -1.79
N THR A 44 5.87 24.12 -2.20
CA THR A 44 7.24 23.92 -1.71
C THR A 44 7.53 24.77 -0.47
N ALA A 45 6.86 25.91 -0.34
CA ALA A 45 6.92 26.73 0.86
C ALA A 45 6.28 26.01 2.07
N PRO A 46 6.79 26.25 3.29
CA PRO A 46 6.17 25.75 4.51
C PRO A 46 4.68 26.13 4.64
N LEU A 47 3.88 25.25 5.24
CA LEU A 47 2.42 25.44 5.34
C LEU A 47 2.04 26.36 6.52
N GLN A 48 1.12 27.31 6.27
CA GLN A 48 0.48 28.11 7.31
C GLN A 48 -0.57 27.30 8.06
N GLY A 49 -0.09 26.51 9.03
CA GLY A 49 -0.89 25.65 9.89
C GLY A 49 -1.40 24.39 9.18
N THR A 50 -0.83 23.24 9.55
CA THR A 50 -1.31 21.93 9.09
C THR A 50 -2.54 21.50 9.88
N ILE A 51 -3.61 21.15 9.17
CA ILE A 51 -4.88 20.69 9.76
C ILE A 51 -5.19 19.23 9.47
N GLY A 52 -4.54 18.67 8.45
CA GLY A 52 -4.78 17.31 7.96
C GLY A 52 -3.52 16.69 7.38
N VAL A 53 -3.36 15.40 7.63
CA VAL A 53 -2.32 14.57 7.06
C VAL A 53 -2.99 13.36 6.43
N VAL A 54 -2.68 13.09 5.16
CA VAL A 54 -3.06 11.86 4.46
C VAL A 54 -1.80 11.10 4.08
N MET A 55 -1.76 9.79 4.32
CA MET A 55 -0.55 8.99 4.13
C MET A 55 -0.88 7.71 3.39
N ASP A 56 0.02 7.26 2.51
CA ASP A 56 -0.03 5.87 2.08
C ASP A 56 0.22 4.92 3.26
N MET A 57 -0.31 3.70 3.16
CA MET A 57 -0.02 2.63 4.10
C MET A 57 1.31 1.98 3.74
N ASP A 58 1.35 1.29 2.61
CA ASP A 58 2.52 0.59 2.08
C ASP A 58 3.63 1.62 1.80
N GLY A 59 4.88 1.34 2.17
CA GLY A 59 6.06 2.14 1.82
C GLY A 59 6.22 3.47 2.56
N THR A 60 5.14 3.95 3.19
CA THR A 60 5.09 5.21 3.93
C THR A 60 4.80 4.98 5.42
N THR A 61 3.84 4.12 5.75
CA THR A 61 3.47 3.76 7.12
C THR A 61 4.07 2.40 7.52
N THR A 62 4.21 1.45 6.59
CA THR A 62 4.69 0.09 6.86
C THR A 62 5.50 -0.54 5.71
N THR A 63 6.13 -1.70 5.94
CA THR A 63 7.04 -2.42 5.03
C THR A 63 6.42 -3.64 4.32
N THR A 64 5.13 -3.59 3.98
CA THR A 64 4.34 -4.71 3.41
C THR A 64 4.80 -5.16 2.02
N GLU A 65 5.63 -4.37 1.33
CA GLU A 65 6.08 -4.64 -0.03
C GLU A 65 6.83 -5.94 -0.20
N GLU A 66 7.57 -6.37 0.82
CA GLU A 66 8.29 -7.64 0.73
C GLU A 66 7.34 -8.83 0.66
N LEU A 67 6.18 -8.75 1.34
CA LEU A 67 5.15 -9.78 1.26
C LEU A 67 4.46 -9.77 -0.11
N CYS A 68 4.28 -8.59 -0.70
CA CYS A 68 3.77 -8.43 -2.06
C CYS A 68 4.74 -9.01 -3.09
N ILE A 69 6.03 -8.63 -3.04
CA ILE A 69 7.07 -9.15 -3.93
C ILE A 69 7.17 -10.67 -3.79
N PHE A 70 7.15 -11.19 -2.57
CA PHE A 70 7.16 -12.63 -2.34
C PHE A 70 5.97 -13.32 -3.00
N SER A 71 4.76 -12.79 -2.83
CA SER A 71 3.53 -13.39 -3.38
C SER A 71 3.50 -13.31 -4.92
N LEU A 72 4.05 -12.24 -5.50
CA LEU A 72 4.23 -12.10 -6.94
C LEU A 72 5.29 -13.06 -7.49
N GLU A 73 6.41 -13.23 -6.80
CA GLU A 73 7.41 -14.23 -7.16
C GLU A 73 6.82 -15.64 -7.09
N TYR A 74 6.08 -15.95 -6.01
CA TYR A 74 5.37 -17.20 -5.84
C TYR A 74 4.47 -17.49 -7.04
N MET A 75 3.67 -16.51 -7.47
CA MET A 75 2.84 -16.62 -8.67
C MET A 75 3.68 -17.03 -9.90
N VAL A 76 4.77 -16.33 -10.20
CA VAL A 76 5.65 -16.65 -11.33
C VAL A 76 6.25 -18.05 -11.21
N ARG A 77 6.71 -18.44 -10.01
CA ARG A 77 7.25 -19.80 -9.75
C ARG A 77 6.21 -20.87 -9.99
N GLN A 78 5.00 -20.70 -9.47
CA GLN A 78 3.92 -21.68 -9.63
C GLN A 78 3.46 -21.80 -11.09
N MET A 79 3.40 -20.69 -11.83
CA MET A 79 3.01 -20.73 -13.24
C MET A 79 4.11 -21.29 -14.16
N SER A 80 5.38 -21.14 -13.79
CA SER A 80 6.53 -21.60 -14.59
C SER A 80 7.07 -22.98 -14.21
N GLY A 81 6.75 -23.48 -13.02
CA GLY A 81 7.38 -24.67 -12.45
C GLY A 81 8.84 -24.46 -12.01
N LEU A 82 9.36 -23.23 -12.05
CA LEU A 82 10.73 -22.89 -11.62
C LEU A 82 10.75 -22.64 -10.10
N LEU A 83 10.55 -23.72 -9.33
CA LEU A 83 10.18 -23.62 -7.91
C LEU A 83 11.32 -23.21 -6.97
N THR A 84 12.58 -23.37 -7.37
CA THR A 84 13.73 -23.12 -6.48
C THR A 84 14.66 -22.04 -7.02
N LYS A 85 15.47 -21.46 -6.14
CA LYS A 85 16.44 -20.40 -6.50
C LYS A 85 17.53 -20.89 -7.45
N GLU A 86 17.87 -22.17 -7.38
CA GLU A 86 18.84 -22.82 -8.26
C GLU A 86 18.33 -22.92 -9.71
N VAL A 87 17.01 -23.04 -9.87
CA VAL A 87 16.36 -23.14 -11.19
C VAL A 87 16.01 -21.76 -11.74
N TRP A 88 15.59 -20.84 -10.87
CA TRP A 88 15.35 -19.44 -11.20
C TRP A 88 15.61 -18.56 -9.98
N GLU A 89 16.55 -17.62 -10.10
CA GLU A 89 16.99 -16.75 -9.00
C GLU A 89 15.84 -15.98 -8.35
N GLY A 90 14.79 -15.65 -9.12
CA GLY A 90 13.61 -14.93 -8.66
C GLY A 90 13.45 -13.57 -9.35
N LEU A 91 12.58 -12.75 -8.78
CA LEU A 91 12.42 -11.35 -9.19
C LEU A 91 13.67 -10.56 -8.80
N ASN A 92 14.03 -9.55 -9.58
CA ASN A 92 15.21 -8.72 -9.32
C ASN A 92 14.88 -7.23 -9.29
N HIS A 93 15.89 -6.42 -8.98
CA HIS A 93 15.75 -4.96 -8.84
C HIS A 93 15.21 -4.25 -10.09
N ASN A 94 15.34 -4.85 -11.29
CA ASN A 94 14.76 -4.27 -12.51
C ASN A 94 13.25 -4.52 -12.61
N ASP A 95 12.71 -5.45 -11.83
CA ASP A 95 11.27 -5.72 -11.76
C ASP A 95 10.56 -4.75 -10.81
N TYR A 96 11.22 -4.37 -9.70
CA TYR A 96 10.60 -3.65 -8.59
C TYR A 96 9.86 -2.37 -8.99
N PRO A 97 10.38 -1.50 -9.88
CA PRO A 97 9.66 -0.30 -10.32
C PRO A 97 8.32 -0.57 -11.03
N PHE A 98 8.11 -1.79 -11.53
CA PHE A 98 6.89 -2.18 -12.24
C PHE A 98 5.94 -3.03 -11.40
N ILE A 99 6.41 -3.51 -10.24
CA ILE A 99 5.65 -4.40 -9.36
C ILE A 99 5.41 -3.84 -7.95
N ILE A 100 5.75 -2.57 -7.73
CA ILE A 100 5.53 -1.84 -6.47
C ILE A 100 4.97 -0.45 -6.79
N GLY A 101 4.14 0.10 -5.89
CA GLY A 101 3.59 1.46 -6.02
C GLY A 101 2.56 1.64 -7.15
N ASN A 102 1.94 0.55 -7.60
CA ASN A 102 0.88 0.49 -8.62
C ASN A 102 -0.19 -0.53 -8.19
N SER A 103 -1.28 -0.68 -8.95
CA SER A 103 -2.27 -1.71 -8.66
C SER A 103 -1.74 -3.13 -8.91
N THR A 104 -2.27 -4.10 -8.16
CA THR A 104 -1.95 -5.53 -8.33
C THR A 104 -2.11 -5.98 -9.77
N THR A 105 -3.18 -5.52 -10.44
CA THR A 105 -3.44 -5.83 -11.85
C THR A 105 -2.24 -5.44 -12.73
N LYS A 106 -1.67 -4.24 -12.54
CA LYS A 106 -0.51 -3.76 -13.31
C LYS A 106 0.75 -4.57 -13.03
N HIS A 107 0.96 -4.98 -11.77
CA HIS A 107 2.10 -5.83 -11.40
C HIS A 107 2.02 -7.18 -12.12
N VAL A 108 0.85 -7.82 -12.10
CA VAL A 108 0.63 -9.10 -12.76
C VAL A 108 0.74 -8.97 -14.29
N GLU A 109 0.19 -7.92 -14.90
CA GLU A 109 0.35 -7.62 -16.33
C GLU A 109 1.83 -7.55 -16.75
N TYR A 110 2.65 -6.81 -15.99
CA TYR A 110 4.08 -6.71 -16.26
C TYR A 110 4.78 -8.07 -16.15
N LEU A 111 4.54 -8.81 -15.06
CA LEU A 111 5.19 -10.10 -14.82
C LEU A 111 4.80 -11.15 -15.86
N ILE A 112 3.53 -11.20 -16.27
CA ILE A 112 3.10 -12.10 -17.34
C ILE A 112 3.74 -11.68 -18.66
N SER A 113 3.75 -10.39 -18.99
CA SER A 113 4.40 -9.90 -20.21
C SER A 113 5.86 -10.33 -20.30
N LYS A 114 6.59 -10.23 -19.17
CA LYS A 114 8.01 -10.56 -19.07
C LYS A 114 8.29 -12.06 -19.01
N TYR A 115 7.53 -12.81 -18.22
CA TYR A 115 7.87 -14.19 -17.86
C TYR A 115 6.97 -15.26 -18.52
N GLN A 116 5.93 -14.90 -19.28
CA GLN A 116 5.02 -15.88 -19.92
C GLN A 116 5.73 -16.96 -20.75
N HIS A 117 6.91 -16.65 -21.33
CA HIS A 117 7.69 -17.59 -22.12
C HIS A 117 8.23 -18.78 -21.31
N THR A 118 8.26 -18.67 -19.98
CA THR A 118 8.66 -19.76 -19.07
C THR A 118 7.47 -20.55 -18.52
N PHE A 119 6.22 -20.10 -18.77
CA PHE A 119 5.05 -20.68 -18.15
C PHE A 119 4.75 -22.08 -18.69
N GLN A 120 4.42 -22.98 -17.76
CA GLN A 120 4.06 -24.36 -18.06
C GLN A 120 2.57 -24.55 -17.79
N ARG A 121 1.84 -24.98 -18.82
CA ARG A 121 0.38 -25.11 -18.76
C ARG A 121 -0.10 -25.97 -17.59
N ASP A 122 0.52 -27.13 -17.36
CA ASP A 122 0.11 -28.01 -16.27
C ASP A 122 0.34 -27.39 -14.89
N ALA A 123 1.51 -26.77 -14.67
CA ALA A 123 1.86 -26.10 -13.43
C ALA A 123 0.92 -24.91 -13.14
N MET A 124 0.67 -24.08 -14.15
CA MET A 124 -0.26 -22.95 -14.07
C MET A 124 -1.69 -23.41 -13.73
N LEU A 125 -2.22 -24.44 -14.40
CA LEU A 125 -3.58 -24.92 -14.11
C LEU A 125 -3.68 -25.54 -12.72
N ARG A 126 -2.66 -26.28 -12.28
CA ARG A 126 -2.60 -26.81 -10.91
C ARG A 126 -2.63 -25.67 -9.89
N ALA A 127 -1.78 -24.66 -10.07
CA ALA A 127 -1.70 -23.50 -9.20
C ALA A 127 -3.02 -22.70 -9.17
N TYR A 128 -3.66 -22.53 -10.33
CA TYR A 128 -4.96 -21.87 -10.44
C TYR A 128 -6.07 -22.62 -9.69
N PHE A 129 -6.21 -23.93 -9.89
CA PHE A 129 -7.25 -24.67 -9.17
C PHE A 129 -6.97 -24.74 -7.66
N TYR A 130 -5.70 -24.85 -7.25
CA TYR A 130 -5.33 -24.72 -5.84
C TYR A 130 -5.76 -23.36 -5.29
N SER A 131 -5.51 -22.27 -6.04
CA SER A 131 -5.88 -20.92 -5.59
C SER A 131 -7.38 -20.73 -5.45
N VAL A 132 -8.16 -21.31 -6.37
CA VAL A 132 -9.62 -21.37 -6.32
C VAL A 132 -10.09 -22.11 -5.06
N ILE A 133 -9.60 -23.33 -4.83
CA ILE A 133 -10.01 -24.17 -3.70
C ILE A 133 -9.68 -23.47 -2.39
N TRP A 134 -8.44 -23.00 -2.24
CA TRP A 134 -7.99 -22.33 -1.02
C TRP A 134 -8.82 -21.08 -0.73
N THR A 135 -9.03 -20.22 -1.74
CA THR A 135 -9.75 -18.95 -1.55
C THR A 135 -11.21 -19.19 -1.17
N LEU A 136 -11.87 -20.15 -1.80
CA LEU A 136 -13.28 -20.43 -1.52
C LEU A 136 -13.50 -21.20 -0.21
N ASN A 137 -12.53 -22.02 0.23
CA ASN A 137 -12.62 -22.80 1.47
C ASN A 137 -12.12 -22.02 2.69
N LEU A 138 -10.94 -21.41 2.61
CA LEU A 138 -10.20 -20.82 3.74
C LEU A 138 -10.09 -19.30 3.68
N GLY A 139 -10.37 -18.68 2.53
CA GLY A 139 -10.31 -17.22 2.39
C GLY A 139 -11.34 -16.52 3.28
N HIS A 140 -10.97 -15.37 3.83
CA HIS A 140 -11.85 -14.58 4.71
C HIS A 140 -12.57 -13.44 3.98
N ASP A 141 -12.02 -12.93 2.87
CA ASP A 141 -12.64 -11.82 2.13
C ASP A 141 -13.70 -12.31 1.12
N GLU A 142 -14.95 -11.88 1.32
CA GLU A 142 -16.06 -12.25 0.44
C GLU A 142 -15.98 -11.58 -0.95
N GLY A 143 -15.36 -10.40 -1.04
CA GLY A 143 -15.08 -9.74 -2.32
C GLY A 143 -14.18 -10.61 -3.20
N ARG A 144 -13.05 -11.06 -2.64
CA ARG A 144 -12.09 -11.95 -3.29
C ARG A 144 -12.70 -13.31 -3.64
N LYS A 145 -13.56 -13.88 -2.80
CA LYS A 145 -14.31 -15.10 -3.15
C LYS A 145 -15.25 -14.87 -4.33
N LYS A 146 -15.95 -13.73 -4.37
CA LYS A 146 -16.79 -13.37 -5.52
C LYS A 146 -15.96 -13.24 -6.80
N GLU A 147 -14.81 -12.56 -6.74
CA GLU A 147 -13.91 -12.41 -7.89
C GLU A 147 -13.41 -13.76 -8.41
N VAL A 148 -13.04 -14.70 -7.53
CA VAL A 148 -12.66 -16.07 -7.94
C VAL A 148 -13.82 -16.80 -8.63
N ARG A 149 -15.07 -16.65 -8.15
CA ARG A 149 -16.25 -17.23 -8.82
C ARG A 149 -16.48 -16.61 -10.20
N ASP A 150 -16.31 -15.29 -10.32
CA ASP A 150 -16.40 -14.58 -11.60
C ASP A 150 -15.27 -15.04 -12.54
N SER A 151 -14.07 -15.30 -12.01
CA SER A 151 -12.96 -15.85 -12.77
C SER A 151 -13.23 -17.25 -13.32
N LEU A 152 -13.78 -18.16 -12.49
CA LEU A 152 -14.23 -19.48 -12.95
C LEU A 152 -15.26 -19.38 -14.08
N ALA A 153 -16.19 -18.44 -13.98
CA ALA A 153 -17.20 -18.22 -15.01
C ALA A 153 -16.55 -17.72 -16.32
N ALA A 154 -15.64 -16.76 -16.24
CA ALA A 154 -14.91 -16.24 -17.40
C ALA A 154 -14.03 -17.31 -18.07
N LEU A 155 -13.50 -18.28 -17.32
CA LEU A 155 -12.64 -19.34 -17.81
C LEU A 155 -13.41 -20.64 -18.16
N ASN A 156 -14.71 -20.56 -18.41
CA ASN A 156 -15.57 -21.69 -18.79
C ASN A 156 -15.64 -22.85 -17.77
N CYS A 157 -15.43 -22.54 -16.49
CA CYS A 157 -15.44 -23.47 -15.37
C CYS A 157 -16.56 -23.19 -14.37
N LYS A 158 -17.61 -22.44 -14.75
CA LYS A 158 -18.75 -22.13 -13.87
C LYS A 158 -19.41 -23.38 -13.26
N GLU A 159 -19.55 -24.45 -14.05
CA GLU A 159 -20.16 -25.71 -13.64
C GLU A 159 -19.46 -26.36 -12.43
N LEU A 160 -18.17 -26.05 -12.19
CA LEU A 160 -17.46 -26.52 -11.00
C LEU A 160 -18.16 -26.08 -9.71
N LEU A 161 -18.72 -24.87 -9.68
CA LEU A 161 -19.43 -24.32 -8.54
C LEU A 161 -20.76 -25.03 -8.27
N GLU A 162 -21.30 -25.75 -9.25
CA GLU A 162 -22.55 -26.51 -9.16
C GLU A 162 -22.30 -27.99 -8.87
N SER A 163 -21.03 -28.44 -8.94
CA SER A 163 -20.64 -29.81 -8.63
C SER A 163 -20.84 -30.10 -7.14
N ARG A 164 -21.69 -31.08 -6.82
CA ARG A 164 -21.91 -31.54 -5.44
C ARG A 164 -20.60 -31.94 -4.76
N HIS A 165 -19.71 -32.62 -5.47
CA HIS A 165 -18.42 -33.04 -4.92
C HIS A 165 -17.54 -31.85 -4.53
N PHE A 166 -17.58 -30.76 -5.31
CA PHE A 166 -16.85 -29.53 -5.01
C PHE A 166 -17.48 -28.76 -3.84
N VAL A 167 -18.80 -28.61 -3.84
CA VAL A 167 -19.52 -27.95 -2.74
C VAL A 167 -19.32 -28.69 -1.41
N ASP A 168 -19.42 -30.02 -1.42
CA ASP A 168 -19.20 -30.85 -0.24
C ASP A 168 -17.75 -30.75 0.26
N PHE A 169 -16.76 -30.68 -0.66
CA PHE A 169 -15.36 -30.47 -0.29
C PHE A 169 -15.15 -29.11 0.39
N LEU A 170 -15.71 -28.03 -0.17
CA LEU A 170 -15.54 -26.69 0.39
C LEU A 170 -16.23 -26.47 1.74
N ALA A 171 -17.11 -27.37 2.18
CA ALA A 171 -17.89 -27.22 3.41
C ALA A 171 -17.10 -27.47 4.70
N ILE A 172 -15.92 -28.09 4.61
CA ILE A 172 -15.05 -28.40 5.76
C ILE A 172 -13.60 -28.02 5.44
N GLU A 173 -12.79 -27.78 6.47
CA GLU A 173 -11.35 -27.61 6.29
C GLU A 173 -10.67 -28.97 6.07
N HIS A 174 -9.70 -29.02 5.17
CA HIS A 174 -8.94 -30.23 4.83
C HIS A 174 -7.45 -30.05 5.11
N SER A 175 -6.73 -31.17 5.22
CA SER A 175 -5.27 -31.13 5.23
C SER A 175 -4.71 -30.66 3.88
N GLN A 176 -3.45 -30.24 3.88
CA GLN A 176 -2.76 -29.84 2.65
C GLN A 176 -2.71 -31.01 1.63
N ALA A 177 -2.48 -32.24 2.09
CA ALA A 177 -2.41 -33.41 1.22
C ALA A 177 -3.76 -33.71 0.53
N GLU A 178 -4.86 -33.62 1.27
CA GLU A 178 -6.23 -33.79 0.71
C GLU A 178 -6.55 -32.68 -0.29
N THR A 179 -6.14 -31.44 0.02
CA THR A 179 -6.31 -30.29 -0.88
C THR A 179 -5.52 -30.46 -2.17
N ASP A 180 -4.28 -30.96 -2.09
CA ASP A 180 -3.43 -31.23 -3.25
C ASP A 180 -4.03 -32.34 -4.14
N GLU A 181 -4.48 -33.45 -3.56
CA GLU A 181 -5.13 -34.55 -4.29
C GLU A 181 -6.41 -34.06 -4.99
N PHE A 182 -7.23 -33.29 -4.27
CA PHE A 182 -8.46 -32.73 -4.83
C PHE A 182 -8.18 -31.70 -5.94
N THR A 183 -7.12 -30.89 -5.79
CA THR A 183 -6.66 -29.98 -6.84
C THR A 183 -6.30 -30.72 -8.11
N ASP A 184 -5.53 -31.81 -8.01
CA ASP A 184 -5.14 -32.61 -9.17
C ASP A 184 -6.35 -33.31 -9.82
N PHE A 185 -7.32 -33.77 -9.02
CA PHE A 185 -8.60 -34.27 -9.52
C PHE A 185 -9.36 -33.21 -10.32
N ILE A 186 -9.59 -32.01 -9.76
CA ILE A 186 -10.30 -30.93 -10.45
C ILE A 186 -9.56 -30.47 -11.70
N LYS A 187 -8.22 -30.36 -11.65
CA LYS A 187 -7.38 -30.04 -12.80
C LYS A 187 -7.58 -31.05 -13.94
N ASN A 188 -7.62 -32.35 -13.64
CA ASN A 188 -7.81 -33.39 -14.65
C ASN A 188 -9.21 -33.36 -15.28
N VAL A 189 -10.24 -32.98 -14.51
CA VAL A 189 -11.63 -32.92 -15.01
C VAL A 189 -11.91 -31.62 -15.79
N TYR A 190 -11.44 -30.48 -15.29
CA TYR A 190 -11.82 -29.15 -15.80
C TYR A 190 -10.69 -28.43 -16.55
N GLY A 191 -9.42 -28.83 -16.39
CA GLY A 191 -8.27 -28.11 -16.95
C GLY A 191 -8.25 -28.00 -18.47
N ASN A 192 -8.84 -28.97 -19.18
CA ASN A 192 -8.99 -28.91 -20.64
C ASN A 192 -9.95 -27.81 -21.12
N ARG A 193 -10.82 -27.30 -20.25
CA ARG A 193 -11.75 -26.20 -20.56
C ARG A 193 -11.05 -24.83 -20.50
N ILE A 194 -9.96 -24.74 -19.73
CA ILE A 194 -9.19 -23.51 -19.57
C ILE A 194 -8.07 -23.51 -20.59
N ASN A 195 -8.25 -22.84 -21.72
CA ASN A 195 -7.16 -22.56 -22.66
C ASN A 195 -7.00 -21.05 -22.78
N PRO A 196 -6.14 -20.41 -21.96
CA PRO A 196 -5.98 -18.96 -21.98
C PRO A 196 -5.51 -18.54 -23.36
N ALA A 197 -6.42 -17.98 -24.15
CA ALA A 197 -6.17 -17.54 -25.52
C ALA A 197 -5.81 -16.06 -25.55
N SER A 198 -6.14 -15.33 -24.48
CA SER A 198 -5.91 -13.90 -24.33
C SER A 198 -4.99 -13.57 -23.15
N PHE A 199 -4.31 -12.43 -23.27
CA PHE A 199 -3.49 -11.86 -22.20
C PHE A 199 -4.33 -11.61 -20.93
N SER A 200 -5.57 -11.12 -21.07
CA SER A 200 -6.46 -10.85 -19.94
C SER A 200 -6.85 -12.10 -19.14
N GLU A 201 -6.97 -13.27 -19.79
CA GLU A 201 -7.21 -14.55 -19.10
C GLU A 201 -6.00 -15.01 -18.28
N LEU A 202 -4.78 -14.81 -18.81
CA LEU A 202 -3.55 -15.09 -18.07
C LEU A 202 -3.43 -14.17 -16.85
N VAL A 203 -3.70 -12.87 -17.01
CA VAL A 203 -3.71 -11.88 -15.92
C VAL A 203 -4.67 -12.28 -14.83
N ARG A 204 -5.88 -12.70 -15.20
CA ARG A 204 -6.89 -13.20 -14.26
C ARG A 204 -6.40 -14.40 -13.46
N ILE A 205 -5.78 -15.39 -14.11
CA ILE A 205 -5.19 -16.56 -13.42
C ILE A 205 -4.08 -16.11 -12.45
N GLY A 206 -3.19 -15.22 -12.90
CA GLY A 206 -2.10 -14.70 -12.08
C GLY A 206 -2.58 -13.98 -10.83
N ILE A 207 -3.59 -13.11 -10.96
CA ILE A 207 -4.23 -12.39 -9.85
C ILE A 207 -4.77 -13.37 -8.80
N ASP A 208 -5.47 -14.41 -9.22
CA ASP A 208 -6.05 -15.40 -8.30
C ASP A 208 -4.96 -16.17 -7.53
N ILE A 209 -3.85 -16.53 -8.19
CA ILE A 209 -2.69 -17.20 -7.55
C ILE A 209 -1.97 -16.25 -6.58
N TYR A 210 -1.72 -15.00 -6.99
CA TYR A 210 -1.09 -13.99 -6.15
C TYR A 210 -1.89 -13.77 -4.86
N TYR A 211 -3.19 -13.48 -4.99
CA TYR A 211 -4.03 -13.17 -3.82
C TYR A 211 -4.21 -14.37 -2.91
N GLN A 212 -4.29 -15.59 -3.45
CA GLN A 212 -4.28 -16.78 -2.59
C GLN A 212 -3.06 -16.77 -1.67
N LYS A 213 -1.86 -16.57 -2.23
CA LYS A 213 -0.64 -16.63 -1.41
C LYS A 213 -0.56 -15.47 -0.42
N TYR A 214 -0.89 -14.27 -0.86
CA TYR A 214 -0.88 -13.09 -0.02
C TYR A 214 -1.86 -13.23 1.16
N HIS A 215 -3.11 -13.64 0.89
CA HIS A 215 -4.12 -13.84 1.93
C HIS A 215 -3.82 -15.03 2.84
N GLN A 216 -3.14 -16.06 2.33
CA GLN A 216 -2.64 -17.14 3.19
C GLN A 216 -1.65 -16.61 4.22
N ILE A 217 -0.69 -15.78 3.80
CA ILE A 217 0.29 -15.17 4.70
C ILE A 217 -0.42 -14.30 5.74
N LEU A 218 -1.36 -13.45 5.33
CA LEU A 218 -2.09 -12.58 6.25
C LEU A 218 -2.96 -13.36 7.25
N ARG A 219 -3.63 -14.43 6.80
CA ARG A 219 -4.40 -15.32 7.68
C ARG A 219 -3.50 -15.99 8.72
N ASP A 220 -2.36 -16.53 8.29
CA ASP A 220 -1.44 -17.20 9.21
C ASP A 220 -0.84 -16.21 10.22
N LEU A 221 -0.64 -14.94 9.83
CA LEU A 221 -0.25 -13.86 10.75
C LEU A 221 -1.33 -13.58 11.80
N ASP A 222 -2.59 -13.46 11.37
CA ASP A 222 -3.74 -13.22 12.27
C ASP A 222 -3.93 -14.38 13.26
N LEU A 223 -3.59 -15.61 12.85
CA LEU A 223 -3.59 -16.80 13.71
C LEU A 223 -2.36 -16.93 14.62
N GLY A 224 -1.41 -15.98 14.57
CA GLY A 224 -0.20 -15.98 15.39
C GLY A 224 0.86 -16.99 14.94
N ARG A 225 0.80 -17.51 13.72
CA ARG A 225 1.72 -18.53 13.17
C ARG A 225 2.94 -17.91 12.48
N ARG A 226 3.50 -16.87 13.09
CA ARG A 226 4.55 -16.05 12.46
C ARG A 226 5.84 -16.84 12.18
N ASP A 227 6.26 -17.70 13.09
CA ASP A 227 7.49 -18.49 12.93
C ASP A 227 7.41 -19.49 11.77
N ASP A 228 6.23 -20.08 11.57
CA ASP A 228 5.96 -20.98 10.44
C ASP A 228 6.08 -20.24 9.11
N ILE A 229 5.58 -19.00 9.06
CA ILE A 229 5.69 -18.14 7.88
C ILE A 229 7.16 -17.80 7.61
N ILE A 230 7.90 -17.28 8.59
CA ILE A 230 9.32 -16.89 8.44
C ILE A 230 10.14 -18.07 7.90
N ALA A 231 9.93 -19.27 8.45
CA ALA A 231 10.59 -20.49 7.98
C ALA A 231 10.23 -20.81 6.52
N SER A 232 8.96 -20.66 6.13
CA SER A 232 8.50 -20.91 4.75
C SER A 232 8.99 -19.86 3.73
N LEU A 233 9.17 -18.61 4.16
CA LEU A 233 9.59 -17.50 3.31
C LEU A 233 11.13 -17.40 3.17
N SER A 234 11.88 -18.25 3.87
CA SER A 234 13.35 -18.18 3.98
C SER A 234 13.86 -16.82 4.44
N PHE A 235 13.07 -16.13 5.26
CA PHE A 235 13.52 -14.88 5.90
C PHE A 235 14.43 -15.18 7.09
N GLU A 236 15.25 -14.21 7.47
CA GLU A 236 16.09 -14.33 8.66
C GLU A 236 15.24 -14.56 9.92
N SER A 237 15.65 -15.52 10.74
CA SER A 237 14.95 -15.83 12.00
C SER A 237 14.90 -14.60 12.91
N GLY A 238 13.72 -14.32 13.48
CA GLY A 238 13.48 -13.14 14.33
C GLY A 238 13.06 -11.87 13.58
N ARG A 239 13.03 -11.88 12.23
CA ARG A 239 12.54 -10.75 11.45
C ARG A 239 11.05 -10.49 11.71
N LYS A 240 10.64 -9.22 11.71
CA LYS A 240 9.22 -8.86 11.67
C LYS A 240 8.79 -8.68 10.21
N LEU A 241 7.69 -9.34 9.84
CA LEU A 241 7.21 -9.39 8.45
C LEU A 241 6.50 -8.10 8.02
N ILE A 242 5.89 -7.43 8.99
CA ILE A 242 5.23 -6.15 8.86
C ILE A 242 5.81 -5.26 9.94
N GLU A 243 6.50 -4.20 9.54
CA GLU A 243 7.10 -3.24 10.46
C GLU A 243 6.57 -1.84 10.18
N PRO A 244 6.50 -0.97 11.20
CA PRO A 244 6.34 0.46 10.99
C PRO A 244 7.53 1.00 10.18
N MET A 245 7.25 1.92 9.26
CA MET A 245 8.32 2.69 8.63
C MET A 245 9.09 3.52 9.67
N PRO A 246 10.42 3.69 9.54
CA PRO A 246 11.20 4.42 10.53
C PRO A 246 10.65 5.81 10.85
N ALA A 247 10.59 6.13 12.14
CA ALA A 247 10.04 7.37 12.70
C ALA A 247 8.52 7.60 12.54
N ILE A 248 7.73 6.67 11.97
CA ILE A 248 6.27 6.84 11.83
C ILE A 248 5.58 7.01 13.19
N GLY A 249 5.97 6.25 14.21
CA GLY A 249 5.41 6.38 15.57
C GLY A 249 5.66 7.77 16.15
N ILE A 250 6.88 8.29 16.01
CA ILE A 250 7.26 9.64 16.47
C ILE A 250 6.47 10.69 15.68
N PHE A 251 6.35 10.51 14.36
CA PHE A 251 5.58 11.40 13.49
C PHE A 251 4.11 11.49 13.93
N ILE A 252 3.45 10.35 14.11
CA ILE A 252 2.05 10.28 14.55
C ILE A 252 1.90 10.94 15.93
N ALA A 253 2.77 10.60 16.89
CA ALA A 253 2.71 11.19 18.23
C ALA A 253 2.95 12.71 18.22
N LEU A 254 3.78 13.21 17.30
CA LEU A 254 4.00 14.65 17.09
C LEU A 254 2.74 15.33 16.55
N ILE A 255 2.18 14.87 15.42
CA ILE A 255 1.04 15.55 14.76
C ILE A 255 -0.25 15.46 15.58
N LYS A 256 -0.38 14.46 16.45
CA LYS A 256 -1.51 14.35 17.40
C LYS A 256 -1.27 15.13 18.69
N GLY A 257 -0.11 15.77 18.86
CA GLY A 257 0.20 16.66 19.97
C GLY A 257 0.51 15.94 21.29
N TRP A 258 1.09 14.74 21.24
CA TRP A 258 1.30 13.90 22.43
C TRP A 258 2.70 14.02 23.05
N LEU A 259 3.68 14.49 22.28
CA LEU A 259 5.08 14.51 22.69
C LEU A 259 5.45 15.71 23.56
N GLU A 260 4.90 16.90 23.27
CA GLU A 260 5.23 18.13 23.97
C GLU A 260 6.75 18.36 24.01
N ASP A 261 7.32 18.75 25.17
CA ASP A 261 8.76 18.98 25.33
C ASP A 261 9.63 17.71 25.16
N ASP A 262 9.04 16.52 25.24
CA ASP A 262 9.77 15.27 25.08
C ASP A 262 10.18 14.99 23.63
N ILE A 263 9.66 15.73 22.63
CA ILE A 263 10.13 15.63 21.23
C ILE A 263 11.65 15.83 21.11
N VAL A 264 12.21 16.72 21.92
CA VAL A 264 13.66 17.02 21.92
C VAL A 264 14.48 15.81 22.36
N ARG A 265 13.93 14.95 23.21
CA ARG A 265 14.61 13.73 23.69
C ARG A 265 14.64 12.63 22.62
N LEU A 266 13.79 12.73 21.60
CA LEU A 266 13.70 11.78 20.49
C LEU A 266 14.65 12.14 19.34
N ILE A 267 15.33 13.31 19.39
CA ILE A 267 16.30 13.72 18.37
C ILE A 267 17.36 12.64 18.08
N PRO A 268 18.01 11.99 19.07
CA PRO A 268 18.99 10.93 18.79
C PRO A 268 18.41 9.78 17.96
N GLN A 269 17.15 9.38 18.23
CA GLN A 269 16.46 8.31 17.51
C GLN A 269 16.10 8.72 16.08
N LEU A 270 15.71 9.98 15.88
CA LEU A 270 15.48 10.56 14.54
C LEU A 270 16.77 10.62 13.72
N LEU A 271 17.88 11.07 14.33
CA LEU A 271 19.19 11.12 13.67
C LEU A 271 19.70 9.72 13.31
N ASP A 272 19.53 8.73 14.19
CA ASP A 272 19.89 7.34 13.91
C ASP A 272 19.04 6.76 12.78
N SER A 273 17.72 7.00 12.78
CA SER A 273 16.82 6.59 11.71
C SER A 273 17.23 7.18 10.36
N TYR A 274 17.54 8.47 10.32
CA TYR A 274 18.03 9.14 9.12
C TYR A 274 19.37 8.53 8.66
N ARG A 275 20.32 8.34 9.59
CA ARG A 275 21.64 7.80 9.28
C ARG A 275 21.57 6.39 8.70
N LYS A 276 20.75 5.52 9.27
CA LYS A 276 20.53 4.15 8.77
C LYS A 276 19.97 4.15 7.36
N LYS A 277 19.03 5.04 7.05
CA LYS A 277 18.42 5.13 5.72
C LYS A 277 19.36 5.75 4.68
N MET A 278 20.03 6.85 5.04
CA MET A 278 20.82 7.64 4.10
C MET A 278 22.29 7.26 4.01
N ASN A 279 22.75 6.36 4.89
CA ASN A 279 24.15 6.01 5.06
C ASN A 279 25.07 7.24 5.23
N LYS A 280 24.53 8.32 5.83
CA LYS A 280 25.23 9.58 6.12
C LYS A 280 24.55 10.29 7.29
N ASP A 281 25.29 11.12 8.01
CA ASP A 281 24.73 11.89 9.12
C ASP A 281 23.85 13.05 8.61
N PHE A 282 22.79 13.36 9.36
CA PHE A 282 21.99 14.55 9.11
C PHE A 282 22.79 15.79 9.51
N THR A 283 22.90 16.77 8.60
CA THR A 283 23.67 17.99 8.85
C THR A 283 22.87 18.95 9.72
N VAL A 284 23.12 18.96 11.04
CA VAL A 284 22.55 19.96 11.94
C VAL A 284 23.49 21.16 12.03
N LYS A 285 23.09 22.31 11.47
CA LYS A 285 23.87 23.55 11.54
C LYS A 285 23.87 24.17 12.94
N ASN A 286 22.75 24.07 13.65
CA ASN A 286 22.58 24.60 15.00
C ASN A 286 21.59 23.72 15.78
N MET A 287 22.10 23.01 16.80
CA MET A 287 21.30 22.11 17.63
C MET A 287 20.25 22.85 18.47
N ASP A 288 20.55 24.04 18.97
CA ASP A 288 19.61 24.80 19.80
C ASP A 288 18.45 25.35 18.97
N LEU A 289 18.74 25.75 17.72
CA LEU A 289 17.70 26.12 16.76
C LEU A 289 16.80 24.93 16.42
N LEU A 290 17.38 23.77 16.09
CA LEU A 290 16.59 22.55 15.83
C LEU A 290 15.67 22.19 17.00
N LYS A 291 16.20 22.23 18.23
CA LYS A 291 15.39 21.96 19.43
C LYS A 291 14.25 22.95 19.56
N LYS A 292 14.52 24.25 19.37
CA LYS A 292 13.51 25.30 19.42
C LYS A 292 12.42 25.06 18.38
N ASP A 293 12.80 24.82 17.13
CA ASP A 293 11.88 24.59 16.02
C ASP A 293 10.96 23.38 16.29
N LEU A 294 11.52 22.28 16.78
CA LEU A 294 10.74 21.09 17.17
C LEU A 294 9.79 21.34 18.35
N LEU A 295 10.21 22.15 19.34
CA LEU A 295 9.34 22.55 20.44
C LEU A 295 8.18 23.41 19.94
N ASP A 296 8.45 24.40 19.10
CA ASP A 296 7.44 25.29 18.52
C ASP A 296 6.40 24.46 17.71
N THR A 297 6.87 23.46 16.95
CA THR A 297 5.99 22.56 16.20
C THR A 297 5.21 21.60 17.08
N SER A 298 5.82 21.05 18.13
CA SER A 298 5.08 20.25 19.10
C SER A 298 4.03 21.07 19.85
N ASP A 299 4.31 22.33 20.16
CA ASP A 299 3.38 23.25 20.81
C ASP A 299 2.21 23.63 19.89
N TYR A 300 2.46 23.78 18.59
CA TYR A 300 1.40 23.92 17.62
C TYR A 300 0.47 22.70 17.64
N PHE A 301 1.01 21.48 17.48
CA PHE A 301 0.18 20.28 17.36
C PHE A 301 -0.50 19.90 18.67
N LYS A 302 0.08 20.28 19.82
CA LYS A 302 -0.61 20.21 21.12
C LYS A 302 -1.90 21.03 21.13
N LYS A 303 -1.88 22.21 20.52
CA LYS A 303 -3.06 23.11 20.42
C LYS A 303 -3.98 22.74 19.26
N ASN A 304 -3.41 22.23 18.17
CA ASN A 304 -4.09 21.94 16.92
C ASN A 304 -3.71 20.53 16.41
N PRO A 305 -4.17 19.45 17.06
CA PRO A 305 -3.90 18.10 16.58
C PRO A 305 -4.38 17.92 15.14
N ALA A 306 -3.52 17.40 14.26
CA ALA A 306 -3.91 17.16 12.88
C ALA A 306 -4.92 16.03 12.79
N LYS A 307 -5.85 16.16 11.83
CA LYS A 307 -6.62 15.02 11.36
C LYS A 307 -5.71 14.08 10.58
N LEU A 308 -5.86 12.77 10.77
CA LEU A 308 -5.01 11.78 10.12
C LEU A 308 -5.85 10.79 9.33
N ALA A 309 -5.51 10.59 8.05
CA ALA A 309 -6.02 9.46 7.29
C ALA A 309 -4.89 8.61 6.70
N VAL A 310 -5.10 7.30 6.70
CA VAL A 310 -4.31 6.36 5.91
C VAL A 310 -5.10 5.99 4.64
N VAL A 311 -4.40 5.88 3.51
CA VAL A 311 -4.98 5.73 2.17
C VAL A 311 -4.21 4.69 1.37
N THR A 312 -4.77 3.50 1.15
CA THR A 312 -4.09 2.39 0.46
C THR A 312 -4.91 1.81 -0.68
N SER A 313 -4.22 1.23 -1.67
CA SER A 313 -4.82 0.41 -2.73
C SER A 313 -5.09 -1.04 -2.27
N SER A 314 -4.74 -1.38 -1.04
CA SER A 314 -5.11 -2.66 -0.40
C SER A 314 -6.57 -2.63 0.03
N ILE A 315 -7.22 -3.80 0.09
CA ILE A 315 -8.61 -3.91 0.55
C ILE A 315 -8.70 -3.79 2.08
N ALA A 316 -9.90 -3.55 2.60
CA ALA A 316 -10.13 -3.36 4.04
C ALA A 316 -9.64 -4.53 4.91
N TYR A 317 -9.81 -5.77 4.44
CA TYR A 317 -9.32 -6.96 5.13
C TYR A 317 -7.80 -6.93 5.35
N GLU A 318 -7.05 -6.61 4.29
CA GLU A 318 -5.58 -6.55 4.31
C GLU A 318 -5.09 -5.42 5.21
N ALA A 319 -5.61 -4.21 4.98
CA ALA A 319 -5.24 -3.02 5.74
C ALA A 319 -5.48 -3.19 7.25
N GLN A 320 -6.56 -3.87 7.65
CA GLN A 320 -6.85 -4.14 9.05
C GLN A 320 -5.78 -4.99 9.73
N ILE A 321 -5.36 -6.10 9.10
CA ILE A 321 -4.36 -7.02 9.66
C ILE A 321 -3.01 -6.32 9.74
N VAL A 322 -2.64 -5.64 8.64
CA VAL A 322 -1.39 -4.90 8.53
C VAL A 322 -1.28 -3.81 9.60
N LEU A 323 -2.29 -2.93 9.70
CA LEU A 323 -2.27 -1.85 10.70
C LEU A 323 -2.27 -2.41 12.13
N GLN A 324 -2.99 -3.50 12.40
CA GLN A 324 -2.94 -4.13 13.72
C GLN A 324 -1.50 -4.55 14.08
N GLU A 325 -0.78 -5.20 13.17
CA GLU A 325 0.60 -5.63 13.42
C GLU A 325 1.57 -4.45 13.54
N VAL A 326 1.44 -3.42 12.69
CA VAL A 326 2.21 -2.17 12.80
C VAL A 326 2.09 -1.58 14.19
N TYR A 327 0.87 -1.48 14.72
CA TYR A 327 0.63 -0.87 16.01
C TYR A 327 1.00 -1.78 17.20
N ASN A 328 1.03 -3.10 17.01
CA ASN A 328 1.64 -4.01 17.99
C ASN A 328 3.14 -3.70 18.12
N VAL A 329 3.84 -3.52 17.01
CA VAL A 329 5.26 -3.17 17.00
C VAL A 329 5.51 -1.76 17.56
N LEU A 330 4.69 -0.77 17.19
CA LEU A 330 4.83 0.61 17.70
C LEU A 330 4.66 0.68 19.22
N GLN A 331 3.79 -0.14 19.81
CA GLN A 331 3.66 -0.22 21.27
C GLN A 331 4.96 -0.71 21.93
N GLU A 332 5.66 -1.68 21.32
CA GLU A 332 6.97 -2.14 21.79
C GLU A 332 8.04 -1.04 21.64
N GLU A 333 8.05 -0.33 20.50
CA GLU A 333 9.00 0.74 20.23
C GLU A 333 8.87 1.89 21.25
N VAL A 334 7.64 2.28 21.59
CA VAL A 334 7.37 3.34 22.58
C VAL A 334 8.00 3.01 23.92
N ARG A 335 8.08 1.72 24.30
CA ARG A 335 8.74 1.31 25.55
C ARG A 335 10.23 1.66 25.56
N ALA A 336 10.88 1.68 24.40
CA ALA A 336 12.29 2.05 24.23
C ALA A 336 12.51 3.56 24.07
N TRP A 337 11.47 4.38 23.92
CA TRP A 337 11.61 5.83 23.77
C TRP A 337 12.15 6.49 25.05
N GLU A 338 13.09 7.42 24.91
CA GLU A 338 13.69 8.17 26.02
C GLU A 338 12.83 9.38 26.46
N ILE A 339 11.53 9.15 26.63
CA ILE A 339 10.55 10.17 27.04
C ILE A 339 10.07 9.93 28.48
N SER A 340 9.36 10.90 29.05
CA SER A 340 8.78 10.78 30.39
C SER A 340 7.86 9.55 30.52
N HIS A 341 7.86 8.93 31.70
CA HIS A 341 7.10 7.71 31.96
C HIS A 341 5.59 7.91 31.75
N SER A 342 5.04 9.06 32.16
CA SER A 342 3.63 9.39 31.97
C SER A 342 3.25 9.49 30.49
N ARG A 343 4.10 10.10 29.65
CA ARG A 343 3.85 10.19 28.20
C ARG A 343 4.02 8.84 27.51
N LYS A 344 4.99 8.04 27.92
CA LYS A 344 5.18 6.67 27.43
C LYS A 344 3.91 5.83 27.62
N LEU A 345 3.36 5.80 28.84
CA LEU A 345 2.11 5.09 29.14
C LEU A 345 0.92 5.62 28.32
N LYS A 346 0.80 6.94 28.17
CA LYS A 346 -0.26 7.56 27.37
C LYS A 346 -0.16 7.14 25.90
N ILE A 347 1.01 7.24 25.29
CA ILE A 347 1.20 6.94 23.86
C ILE A 347 1.03 5.44 23.60
N GLU A 348 1.57 4.58 24.47
CA GLU A 348 1.36 3.13 24.38
C GLU A 348 -0.14 2.78 24.43
N MET A 349 -0.90 3.38 25.37
CA MET A 349 -2.35 3.21 25.44
C MET A 349 -3.05 3.70 24.16
N MET A 350 -2.66 4.85 23.61
CA MET A 350 -3.26 5.34 22.35
C MET A 350 -2.95 4.38 21.19
N PHE A 351 -1.71 3.91 21.07
CA PHE A 351 -1.29 2.96 20.03
C PHE A 351 -1.98 1.60 20.12
N SER A 352 -2.39 1.16 21.32
CA SER A 352 -3.24 -0.03 21.48
C SER A 352 -4.63 0.11 20.83
N ARG A 353 -5.04 1.34 20.49
CA ARG A 353 -6.34 1.69 19.90
C ARG A 353 -6.17 2.40 18.56
N TYR A 354 -5.39 1.81 17.66
CA TYR A 354 -5.01 2.48 16.41
C TYR A 354 -6.19 3.05 15.60
N ARG A 355 -7.36 2.38 15.63
CA ARG A 355 -8.58 2.85 14.95
C ARG A 355 -9.09 4.19 15.47
N GLU A 356 -8.80 4.55 16.72
CA GLU A 356 -9.16 5.84 17.32
C GLU A 356 -8.15 6.95 16.95
N ILE A 357 -6.98 6.60 16.40
CA ILE A 357 -5.95 7.55 15.99
C ILE A 357 -6.26 8.14 14.62
N TYR A 358 -6.73 7.29 13.71
CA TYR A 358 -7.12 7.65 12.36
C TYR A 358 -8.53 8.23 12.35
N ASP A 359 -8.63 9.44 11.82
CA ASP A 359 -9.88 10.09 11.47
C ASP A 359 -10.46 9.52 10.16
N GLY A 360 -9.65 8.78 9.38
CA GLY A 360 -10.08 7.99 8.22
C GLY A 360 -9.12 6.85 7.88
N ILE A 361 -9.66 5.69 7.54
CA ILE A 361 -8.91 4.56 6.95
C ILE A 361 -9.56 4.29 5.61
N ILE A 362 -8.91 4.70 4.53
CA ILE A 362 -9.44 4.60 3.17
C ILE A 362 -8.68 3.51 2.43
N THR A 363 -9.44 2.60 1.83
CA THR A 363 -8.94 1.37 1.23
C THR A 363 -9.51 1.19 -0.17
N ALA A 364 -9.01 0.22 -0.93
CA ALA A 364 -9.60 -0.12 -2.23
C ALA A 364 -11.08 -0.54 -2.11
N SER A 365 -11.51 -1.05 -0.95
CA SER A 365 -12.91 -1.39 -0.67
C SER A 365 -13.85 -0.19 -0.65
N ASP A 366 -13.33 1.04 -0.50
CA ASP A 366 -14.09 2.28 -0.55
C ASP A 366 -14.24 2.83 -1.99
N SER A 367 -13.62 2.16 -2.97
CA SER A 367 -13.64 2.56 -4.37
C SER A 367 -13.79 1.33 -5.28
N ASN A 368 -13.29 1.44 -6.52
CA ASN A 368 -13.25 0.36 -7.49
C ASN A 368 -11.83 0.23 -8.05
N GLU A 369 -11.43 -0.98 -8.46
CA GLU A 369 -10.11 -1.27 -9.07
C GLU A 369 -9.75 -0.25 -10.18
N ILE A 370 -10.72 0.13 -11.02
CA ILE A 370 -10.50 1.09 -12.12
C ILE A 370 -10.27 2.52 -11.67
N ARG A 371 -10.44 2.82 -10.37
CA ARG A 371 -10.33 4.14 -9.75
C ARG A 371 -9.25 4.19 -8.67
N LEU A 372 -8.43 3.15 -8.54
CA LEU A 372 -7.28 3.16 -7.63
C LEU A 372 -6.17 4.08 -8.16
N LYS A 373 -5.08 4.23 -7.38
CA LYS A 373 -3.92 5.06 -7.75
C LYS A 373 -3.42 4.63 -9.15
N PRO A 374 -3.20 5.57 -10.08
CA PRO A 374 -2.96 7.01 -9.89
C PRO A 374 -4.19 7.91 -9.88
N HIS A 375 -5.42 7.38 -9.94
CA HIS A 375 -6.61 8.22 -9.82
C HIS A 375 -6.74 8.82 -8.42
N ARG A 376 -7.32 10.02 -8.35
CA ARG A 376 -7.43 10.83 -7.11
C ARG A 376 -8.43 10.30 -6.09
N ASP A 377 -9.20 9.28 -6.45
CA ASP A 377 -10.49 8.97 -5.82
C ASP A 377 -10.32 8.62 -4.34
N LEU A 378 -9.35 7.77 -4.00
CA LEU A 378 -9.06 7.40 -2.60
C LEU A 378 -8.67 8.61 -1.74
N TYR A 379 -7.79 9.49 -2.23
CA TYR A 379 -7.43 10.72 -1.51
C TYR A 379 -8.57 11.73 -1.46
N SER A 380 -9.44 11.77 -2.47
CA SER A 380 -10.64 12.61 -2.46
C SER A 380 -11.65 12.12 -1.41
N ILE A 381 -11.81 10.80 -1.28
CA ILE A 381 -12.59 10.17 -0.21
C ILE A 381 -11.96 10.51 1.15
N ALA A 382 -10.64 10.43 1.29
CA ALA A 382 -9.95 10.80 2.53
C ALA A 382 -10.24 12.25 2.93
N LEU A 383 -10.08 13.22 2.02
CA LEU A 383 -10.37 14.63 2.29
C LEU A 383 -11.83 14.86 2.70
N HIS A 384 -12.77 14.14 2.07
CA HIS A 384 -14.18 14.17 2.44
C HIS A 384 -14.43 13.57 3.83
N THR A 385 -13.88 12.40 4.12
CA THR A 385 -13.99 11.71 5.42
C THR A 385 -13.40 12.58 6.55
N LEU A 386 -12.26 13.21 6.30
CA LEU A 386 -11.67 14.18 7.22
C LEU A 386 -12.48 15.49 7.33
N SER A 387 -13.55 15.66 6.56
CA SER A 387 -14.38 16.89 6.52
C SER A 387 -13.56 18.15 6.27
N ILE A 388 -12.54 18.06 5.40
CA ILE A 388 -11.69 19.19 5.04
C ILE A 388 -12.29 19.87 3.80
N PRO A 389 -12.71 21.15 3.89
CA PRO A 389 -13.26 21.85 2.73
C PRO A 389 -12.14 22.21 1.74
N LYS A 390 -12.47 22.28 0.45
CA LYS A 390 -11.52 22.60 -0.64
C LYS A 390 -10.65 23.84 -0.39
N LYS A 391 -11.21 24.87 0.26
CA LYS A 391 -10.49 26.12 0.59
C LYS A 391 -9.29 25.91 1.52
N ASP A 392 -9.27 24.79 2.25
CA ASP A 392 -8.22 24.45 3.22
C ASP A 392 -7.33 23.30 2.72
N PHE A 393 -7.43 22.86 1.46
CA PHE A 393 -6.54 21.82 0.90
C PHE A 393 -5.06 22.24 0.91
N SER A 394 -4.77 23.54 0.89
CA SER A 394 -3.41 24.06 1.07
C SER A 394 -2.84 23.87 2.48
N LYS A 395 -3.64 23.37 3.43
CA LYS A 395 -3.25 23.06 4.81
C LYS A 395 -3.18 21.54 5.07
N VAL A 396 -3.24 20.74 4.00
CA VAL A 396 -3.13 19.29 4.05
C VAL A 396 -1.79 18.86 3.50
N ILE A 397 -1.13 17.94 4.18
CA ILE A 397 0.10 17.28 3.72
C ILE A 397 -0.26 15.87 3.29
N GLY A 398 0.17 15.48 2.09
CA GLY A 398 0.11 14.11 1.60
C GLY A 398 1.48 13.46 1.62
N PHE A 399 1.58 12.25 2.19
CA PHE A 399 2.79 11.43 2.18
C PHE A 399 2.59 10.18 1.33
N GLU A 400 3.58 9.86 0.50
CA GLU A 400 3.59 8.74 -0.44
C GLU A 400 5.02 8.27 -0.71
N ASP A 401 5.16 7.09 -1.28
CA ASP A 401 6.44 6.49 -1.67
C ASP A 401 6.50 6.17 -3.17
N SER A 402 5.38 6.31 -3.89
CA SER A 402 5.24 5.89 -5.27
C SER A 402 4.92 7.04 -6.25
N GLU A 403 5.22 6.84 -7.55
CA GLU A 403 4.84 7.80 -8.59
C GLU A 403 3.32 7.92 -8.69
N SER A 404 2.61 6.79 -8.81
CA SER A 404 1.15 6.76 -8.94
C SER A 404 0.45 7.40 -7.75
N GLY A 405 0.97 7.17 -6.55
CA GLY A 405 0.48 7.81 -5.34
C GLY A 405 0.72 9.32 -5.30
N SER A 406 1.92 9.77 -5.66
CA SER A 406 2.23 11.20 -5.73
C SER A 406 1.32 11.94 -6.73
N ILE A 407 0.99 11.29 -7.85
CA ILE A 407 0.00 11.77 -8.83
C ILE A 407 -1.39 11.83 -8.19
N ALA A 408 -1.83 10.77 -7.50
CA ALA A 408 -3.14 10.69 -6.88
C ALA A 408 -3.37 11.78 -5.82
N ILE A 409 -2.38 12.04 -4.96
CA ILE A 409 -2.42 13.13 -3.95
C ILE A 409 -2.62 14.49 -4.64
N ARG A 410 -1.80 14.77 -5.65
CA ARG A 410 -1.80 16.04 -6.39
C ARG A 410 -3.09 16.24 -7.17
N ALA A 411 -3.59 15.19 -7.80
CA ALA A 411 -4.85 15.17 -8.52
C ALA A 411 -6.06 15.33 -7.58
N ALA A 412 -5.95 14.94 -6.30
CA ALA A 412 -6.98 15.17 -5.28
C ALA A 412 -7.04 16.62 -4.79
N GLY A 413 -6.12 17.48 -5.23
CA GLY A 413 -6.07 18.89 -4.85
C GLY A 413 -5.03 19.22 -3.77
N ILE A 414 -4.26 18.24 -3.31
CA ILE A 414 -3.27 18.42 -2.24
C ILE A 414 -1.95 18.88 -2.86
N GLY A 415 -1.68 20.19 -2.73
CA GLY A 415 -0.49 20.80 -3.29
C GLY A 415 0.81 20.44 -2.54
N ARG A 416 0.73 20.07 -1.26
CA ARG A 416 1.88 19.62 -0.45
C ARG A 416 2.00 18.10 -0.48
N CYS A 417 2.55 17.59 -1.57
CA CYS A 417 2.87 16.17 -1.73
C CYS A 417 4.34 15.91 -1.41
N VAL A 418 4.60 15.19 -0.32
CA VAL A 418 5.92 14.79 0.15
C VAL A 418 6.12 13.33 -0.18
N VAL A 419 7.09 13.03 -1.03
CA VAL A 419 7.46 11.64 -1.30
C VAL A 419 8.55 11.21 -0.31
N VAL A 420 8.43 10.01 0.25
CA VAL A 420 9.40 9.36 1.13
C VAL A 420 9.92 8.07 0.47
N PRO A 421 10.79 8.15 -0.57
CA PRO A 421 11.18 6.99 -1.35
C PRO A 421 11.83 5.90 -0.49
N PHE A 422 11.70 4.66 -0.90
CA PHE A 422 12.45 3.53 -0.34
C PHE A 422 13.05 2.70 -1.48
N ASN A 423 13.83 1.67 -1.15
CA ASN A 423 14.70 1.00 -2.12
C ASN A 423 13.95 0.51 -3.37
N GLN A 424 12.74 -0.05 -3.18
CA GLN A 424 11.94 -0.63 -4.24
C GLN A 424 11.29 0.42 -5.16
N THR A 425 11.11 1.66 -4.70
CA THR A 425 10.55 2.78 -5.49
C THR A 425 11.60 3.79 -5.97
N SER A 426 12.89 3.51 -5.74
CA SER A 426 14.00 4.40 -6.14
C SER A 426 14.06 4.72 -7.65
N GLY A 427 13.46 3.88 -8.50
CA GLY A 427 13.37 4.08 -9.94
C GLY A 427 12.13 4.86 -10.42
N HIS A 428 11.23 5.27 -9.53
CA HIS A 428 10.01 5.98 -9.88
C HIS A 428 10.25 7.45 -10.25
N ASN A 429 9.36 8.02 -11.08
CA ASN A 429 9.41 9.42 -11.43
C ASN A 429 8.57 10.27 -10.45
N PHE A 430 9.25 11.00 -9.57
CA PHE A 430 8.60 11.83 -8.56
C PHE A 430 8.34 13.28 -9.02
N ASN A 431 8.27 13.55 -10.33
CA ASN A 431 8.00 14.91 -10.84
C ASN A 431 6.65 15.48 -10.40
N ALA A 432 5.66 14.65 -10.01
CA ALA A 432 4.41 15.16 -9.45
C ALA A 432 4.57 15.68 -8.01
N SER A 433 5.58 15.21 -7.27
CA SER A 433 5.82 15.60 -5.88
C SER A 433 6.23 17.08 -5.76
N SER A 434 5.97 17.64 -4.58
CA SER A 434 6.44 18.99 -4.22
C SER A 434 7.74 18.94 -3.43
N LEU A 435 7.94 17.88 -2.65
CA LEU A 435 9.17 17.62 -1.91
C LEU A 435 9.49 16.13 -1.97
N ILE A 436 10.78 15.82 -1.90
CA ILE A 436 11.30 14.47 -1.79
C ILE A 436 12.14 14.43 -0.51
N ALA A 437 11.74 13.58 0.43
CA ALA A 437 12.45 13.32 1.68
C ALA A 437 13.10 11.94 1.61
N GLU A 438 14.29 11.86 1.02
CA GLU A 438 15.05 10.62 0.86
C GLU A 438 15.31 9.94 2.22
N GLY A 439 15.55 10.72 3.27
CA GLY A 439 15.71 10.27 4.65
C GLY A 439 14.40 9.87 5.34
N GLY A 440 13.29 9.84 4.62
CA GLY A 440 11.97 9.44 5.13
C GLY A 440 11.39 10.43 6.15
N LEU A 441 10.48 9.95 6.99
CA LEU A 441 9.81 10.80 7.98
C LEU A 441 10.76 11.39 9.02
N ALA A 442 11.90 10.73 9.28
CA ALA A 442 12.94 11.29 10.15
C ALA A 442 13.48 12.62 9.59
N GLU A 443 13.73 12.69 8.27
CA GLU A 443 14.15 13.93 7.60
C GLU A 443 13.08 15.02 7.70
N VAL A 444 11.82 14.65 7.47
CA VAL A 444 10.68 15.57 7.51
C VAL A 444 10.55 16.22 8.90
N ILE A 445 10.62 15.40 9.96
CA ILE A 445 10.58 15.89 11.34
C ILE A 445 11.80 16.78 11.64
N LEU A 446 13.01 16.33 11.29
CA LEU A 446 14.25 17.07 11.59
C LEU A 446 14.35 18.40 10.83
N LYS A 447 13.81 18.50 9.62
CA LYS A 447 13.77 19.77 8.88
C LYS A 447 12.69 20.72 9.37
N ASN A 448 11.64 20.18 9.99
CA ASN A 448 10.52 20.86 10.67
C ASN A 448 9.67 21.85 9.85
N SER A 449 10.32 22.74 9.11
CA SER A 449 9.77 23.59 8.04
C SER A 449 8.95 22.82 6.99
N GLU A 450 9.08 21.50 6.96
CA GLU A 450 8.29 20.65 6.09
C GLU A 450 6.84 20.46 6.59
N LEU A 451 6.60 20.63 7.90
CA LEU A 451 5.33 20.35 8.57
C LEU A 451 4.50 21.60 8.87
N ILE A 452 5.12 22.66 9.36
CA ILE A 452 4.42 23.90 9.76
C ILE A 452 5.35 25.10 9.55
N TYR A 453 4.74 26.26 9.30
CA TYR A 453 5.32 27.57 9.50
C TYR A 453 4.31 28.48 10.18
N GLU A 454 4.80 29.31 11.11
CA GLU A 454 4.02 30.37 11.74
C GLU A 454 3.84 31.58 10.81
#